data_AF-A0A222EC72-F1
#
_entry.id   AF-A0A222EC72-F1
#
_cell.length_a   1.000
_cell.length_b   1.000
_cell.length_c   1.000
_cell.angle_alpha   90.00
_cell.angle_beta   90.00
_cell.angle_gamma   90.00
#
_symmetry.space_group_name_H-M   'P 1'
#
loop_
_entity.id
_entity.type
_entity.pdbx_description
1 polymer ?
#
loop_
_entity_poly.entity_id
_entity_poly.type
_entity_poly.pdbx_seq_one_letter_code
_entity_poly.pdbx_strand_id
1 'polypeptide(L)' 'MTQHSISYKRHRFPPEIIAHAVWLCDRFNLSLREVEEMLLKRGIDVSCETVRRWAR' A
#
# COMPACT_ATOMS: atom_id res chain seq x y z
N MET A 1 2.29 2.88 31.52
CA MET A 1 1.99 3.57 30.24
C MET A 1 1.61 2.50 29.23
N THR A 2 0.34 2.10 29.21
CA THR A 2 -0.15 1.02 28.33
C THR A 2 -0.48 1.61 26.97
N GLN A 3 0.42 1.41 26.02
CA GLN A 3 0.27 1.79 24.62
C GLN A 3 -0.96 1.05 24.06
N HIS A 4 -2.05 1.78 23.82
CA HIS A 4 -3.19 1.25 23.09
C HIS A 4 -2.71 0.88 21.68
N SER A 5 -2.44 -0.40 21.47
CA SER A 5 -2.25 -0.96 20.14
C SER A 5 -3.59 -0.85 19.41
N ILE A 6 -3.71 0.17 18.56
CA ILE A 6 -4.82 0.31 17.62
C ILE A 6 -4.79 -0.96 16.76
N SER A 7 -5.67 -1.90 17.08
CA SER A 7 -5.76 -3.18 16.39
C SER A 7 -6.51 -2.93 15.09
N TYR A 8 -5.76 -2.74 13.99
CA TYR A 8 -6.28 -2.72 12.62
C TYR A 8 -6.69 -4.13 12.19
N LYS A 9 -7.64 -4.74 12.92
CA LYS A 9 -8.26 -5.99 12.53
C LYS A 9 -9.01 -5.75 11.21
N ARG A 10 -8.50 -6.38 10.14
CA ARG A 10 -9.09 -6.58 8.79
C ARG A 10 -8.68 -5.62 7.66
N HIS A 11 -7.73 -4.71 7.86
CA HIS A 11 -6.96 -4.15 6.73
C HIS A 11 -5.58 -4.80 6.72
N ARG A 12 -5.26 -5.56 5.65
CA ARG A 12 -3.97 -6.28 5.52
C ARG A 12 -2.77 -5.32 5.49
N PHE A 13 -3.01 -4.03 5.22
CA PHE A 13 -2.00 -2.98 5.13
C PHE A 13 -2.49 -1.70 5.82
N PRO A 14 -1.59 -0.95 6.49
CA PRO A 14 -1.95 0.31 7.12
C PRO A 14 -2.24 1.40 6.06
N PRO A 15 -3.09 2.40 6.37
CA PRO A 15 -3.57 3.39 5.40
C PRO A 15 -2.46 4.25 4.79
N GLU A 16 -1.35 4.44 5.50
CA GLU A 16 -0.13 5.09 5.01
C GLU A 16 0.46 4.40 3.76
N ILE A 17 0.40 3.07 3.69
CA ILE A 17 0.91 2.29 2.54
C ILE A 17 -0.01 2.45 1.35
N ILE A 18 -1.32 2.42 1.60
CA ILE A 18 -2.35 2.60 0.57
C ILE A 18 -2.22 3.99 -0.05
N ALA A 19 -2.14 5.03 0.79
CA ALA A 19 -1.97 6.41 0.34
C ALA A 19 -0.66 6.59 -0.44
N HIS A 20 0.43 5.96 -0.01
CA HIS A 20 1.70 5.99 -0.73
C HIS A 20 1.60 5.33 -2.11
N ALA A 21 0.93 4.17 -2.20
CA ALA A 21 0.73 3.46 -3.47
C ALA A 21 -0.11 4.28 -4.47
N VAL A 22 -1.19 4.91 -3.98
CA VAL A 22 -2.03 5.79 -4.81
C VAL A 22 -1.27 7.03 -5.26
N TRP A 23 -0.52 7.67 -4.35
CA TRP A 23 0.30 8.83 -4.67
C TRP A 23 1.39 8.52 -5.72
N LEU A 24 2.02 7.34 -5.63
CA LEU A 24 2.99 6.88 -6.63
C LEU A 24 2.34 6.68 -8.01
N CYS A 25 1.13 6.11 -8.04
CA CYS A 25 0.37 5.91 -9.27
C CYS A 25 -0.03 7.24 -9.93
N ASP A 26 -0.55 8.19 -9.14
CA ASP A 26 -1.02 9.49 -9.62
C ASP A 26 0.13 10.41 -10.05
N ARG A 27 1.15 10.56 -9.20
CA ARG A 27 2.19 11.57 -9.39
C ARG A 27 3.25 11.18 -10.42
N PHE A 28 3.55 9.90 -10.54
CA PHE A 28 4.62 9.41 -11.41
C PHE A 28 4.12 8.62 -12.62
N ASN A 29 2.79 8.47 -12.80
CA ASN A 29 2.20 7.60 -13.84
C ASN A 29 2.82 6.20 -13.84
N LEU A 30 3.21 5.69 -12.67
CA LEU A 30 3.86 4.39 -12.56
C LEU A 30 2.88 3.29 -12.95
N SER A 31 3.40 2.28 -13.67
CA SER A 31 2.65 1.06 -13.90
C SER A 31 2.40 0.35 -12.57
N LEU A 32 1.26 -0.34 -12.44
CA LEU A 32 0.89 -1.09 -11.24
C LEU A 32 2.00 -2.07 -10.79
N ARG A 33 2.76 -2.61 -11.75
CA ARG A 33 3.87 -3.53 -11.51
C ARG A 33 5.10 -2.84 -10.92
N GLU A 34 5.39 -1.60 -11.32
CA GLU A 34 6.46 -0.80 -10.71
C GLU A 34 6.09 -0.48 -9.25
N VAL A 35 4.83 -0.12 -8.99
CA VAL A 35 4.34 0.14 -7.63
C VAL A 35 4.39 -1.12 -6.77
N GLU A 36 4.02 -2.28 -7.33
CA GLU A 36 4.17 -3.60 -6.69
C GLU A 36 5.62 -3.87 -6.30
N GLU A 37 6.57 -3.74 -7.23
CA GLU A 37 7.99 -3.99 -6.96
C GLU A 37 8.58 -3.01 -5.92
N MET A 38 8.14 -1.74 -5.91
CA MET A 38 8.56 -0.77 -4.90
C MET A 38 8.06 -1.14 -3.50
N LEU A 39 6.83 -1.63 -3.40
CA LEU A 39 6.26 -2.10 -2.14
C LEU A 39 6.94 -3.40 -1.70
N LEU A 40 7.23 -4.31 -2.62
CA LEU A 40 7.96 -5.55 -2.35
C LEU A 40 9.38 -5.27 -1.81
N LYS A 41 10.09 -4.29 -2.37
CA LYS A 41 11.40 -3.83 -1.85
C LYS A 41 11.32 -3.28 -0.43
N ARG A 42 10.15 -2.82 0.02
CA ARG A 42 9.88 -2.40 1.41
C ARG A 42 9.39 -3.54 2.31
N GLY A 43 9.37 -4.78 1.81
CA GLY A 43 8.87 -5.96 2.54
C GLY A 43 7.35 -6.08 2.54
N ILE A 44 6.66 -5.35 1.66
CA ILE A 44 5.21 -5.31 1.54
C ILE A 44 4.81 -6.11 0.31
N ASP A 45 4.46 -7.38 0.52
CA ASP A 45 3.96 -8.26 -0.52
C ASP A 45 2.49 -7.90 -0.85
N VAL A 46 2.29 -7.23 -1.98
CA VAL A 46 0.98 -6.89 -2.55
C VAL A 46 0.93 -7.35 -3.99
N SER A 47 -0.25 -7.67 -4.51
CA SER A 47 -0.42 -7.96 -5.93
C SER A 47 -0.87 -6.70 -6.69
N CYS A 48 -0.55 -6.61 -7.99
CA CYS A 48 -0.97 -5.53 -8.89
C CYS A 48 -2.49 -5.28 -8.83
N GLU A 49 -3.29 -6.33 -8.64
CA GLU A 49 -4.75 -6.22 -8.49
C GLU A 49 -5.16 -5.48 -7.20
N THR A 50 -4.39 -5.64 -6.13
CA THR A 50 -4.59 -4.92 -4.86
C THR A 50 -4.26 -3.45 -5.05
N VAL A 51 -3.14 -3.13 -5.70
CA VAL A 51 -2.76 -1.75 -6.04
C VAL A 51 -3.82 -1.11 -6.93
N ARG A 52 -4.34 -1.83 -7.94
CA ARG A 52 -5.43 -1.37 -8.81
C ARG A 52 -6.70 -1.07 -8.03
N ARG A 53 -7.03 -1.88 -7.02
CA ARG A 53 -8.20 -1.65 -6.15
C ARG A 53 -8.05 -0.39 -5.31
N TRP A 54 -6.83 0.01 -4.95
CA TRP A 54 -6.56 1.25 -4.22
C TRP A 54 -6.58 2.48 -5.11
N ALA A 55 -6.16 2.34 -6.37
CA ALA A 55 -6.16 3.41 -7.36
C ALA A 55 -7.55 3.67 -8.00
N ARG A 56 -8.59 2.92 -7.62
CA ARG A 56 -9.97 3.08 -8.10
C ARG A 56 -10.79 3.99 -7.20
#